data_AF-A0AAN8BW25-F1
#
_entry.id   AF-A0AAN8BW25-F1
#
_cell.length_a   1.000
_cell.length_b   1.000
_cell.length_c   1.000
_cell.angle_alpha   90.00
_cell.angle_beta   90.00
_cell.angle_gamma   90.00
#
_symmetry.space_group_name_H-M   'P 1'
#
loop_
_entity.id
_entity.type
_entity.pdbx_description
1 polymer ?
#
loop_
_entity_poly.entity_id
_entity_poly.type
_entity_poly.pdbx_seq_one_letter_code
_entity_poly.pdbx_strand_id
1 'polypeptide(L)'
;MNPFLIRNMEHHDRIFNYRLSRARRVVENAFGILAHKFRVLLRTMNQRPGTCRQIITTYVILHNLIRLRYPATHNNMMDLEEQNLNVIPGAWRNDKVLLDVYHDRARNTGTQEGRQMRRYMGHYFTSKAGLVPWPR
;
A
#
# COMPACT_ATOMS: atom_id res chain seq x y z
N MET A 1 -1.07 -2.09 -10.46
CA MET A 1 -0.36 -1.25 -11.45
C MET A 1 1.14 -1.46 -11.29
N ASN A 2 1.91 -1.64 -12.34
CA ASN A 2 3.38 -1.74 -12.25
C ASN A 2 4.04 -0.36 -12.44
N PRO A 3 5.18 -0.07 -11.79
CA PRO A 3 5.92 1.16 -12.05
C PRO A 3 6.46 1.22 -13.50
N PHE A 4 6.90 2.39 -13.94
CA PHE A 4 7.76 2.52 -15.12
C PHE A 4 9.12 1.87 -14.87
N LEU A 5 9.76 1.42 -15.95
CA LEU A 5 11.06 0.77 -15.87
C LEU A 5 12.11 1.74 -15.33
N ILE A 6 13.05 1.23 -14.53
CA ILE A 6 14.10 2.05 -13.92
C ILE A 6 15.18 2.44 -14.94
N ARG A 7 15.38 1.60 -15.97
CA ARG A 7 16.34 1.86 -17.04
C ARG A 7 15.81 2.97 -17.96
N ASN A 8 16.61 4.01 -18.18
CA ASN A 8 16.28 5.19 -18.99
C ASN A 8 15.00 5.92 -18.53
N MET A 9 14.80 6.01 -17.21
CA MET A 9 13.63 6.67 -16.63
C MET A 9 13.70 8.19 -16.82
N GLU A 10 12.68 8.77 -17.45
CA GLU A 10 12.54 10.23 -17.54
C GLU A 10 12.15 10.85 -16.18
N HIS A 11 12.34 12.16 -16.03
CA HIS A 11 12.02 12.85 -14.77
C HIS A 11 10.55 12.68 -14.35
N HIS A 12 9.63 12.75 -15.31
CA HIS A 12 8.20 12.58 -15.06
C HIS A 12 7.84 11.15 -14.60
N ASP A 13 8.50 10.13 -15.17
CA ASP A 13 8.36 8.74 -14.75
C ASP A 13 8.83 8.52 -13.31
N ARG A 14 9.88 9.24 -12.89
CA ARG A 14 10.40 9.20 -11.51
C ARG A 14 9.38 9.74 -10.51
N ILE A 15 8.80 10.91 -10.81
CA ILE A 15 7.76 11.52 -9.98
C ILE A 15 6.56 10.56 -9.87
N PHE A 16 6.11 10.01 -11.00
CA PHE A 16 5.00 9.06 -11.00
C PHE A 16 5.31 7.81 -10.17
N ASN A 17 6.48 7.20 -10.36
CA ASN A 17 6.88 6.00 -9.62
C ASN A 17 6.96 6.26 -8.12
N TYR A 18 7.49 7.42 -7.69
CA TYR A 18 7.51 7.82 -6.29
C TYR A 18 6.08 7.94 -5.73
N ARG A 19 5.17 8.64 -6.42
CA ARG A 19 3.77 8.77 -6.02
C ARG A 19 3.05 7.43 -5.94
N LEU A 20 3.32 6.55 -6.90
CA LEU A 20 2.76 5.21 -6.93
C LEU A 20 3.25 4.38 -5.72
N SER A 21 4.54 4.44 -5.40
CA SER A 21 5.10 3.79 -4.22
C SER A 21 4.52 4.35 -2.92
N ARG A 22 4.33 5.66 -2.82
CA ARG A 22 3.66 6.31 -1.70
C ARG A 22 2.22 5.85 -1.52
N ALA A 23 1.46 5.77 -2.60
CA ALA A 23 0.09 5.25 -2.57
C ALA A 23 0.06 3.78 -2.11
N ARG A 24 0.97 2.93 -2.62
CA ARG A 24 1.09 1.54 -2.15
C ARG A 24 1.42 1.45 -0.66
N ARG A 25 2.35 2.27 -0.17
CA ARG A 25 2.70 2.31 1.26
C ARG A 25 1.50 2.57 2.15
N VAL A 26 0.58 3.45 1.76
CA VAL A 26 -0.64 3.72 2.56
C VAL A 26 -1.48 2.44 2.69
N VAL A 27 -1.66 1.72 1.58
CA VAL A 27 -2.42 0.47 1.53
C VAL A 27 -1.71 -0.63 2.33
N GLU A 28 -0.39 -0.79 2.14
CA GLU A 28 0.44 -1.75 2.87
C GLU A 28 0.40 -1.52 4.38
N ASN A 29 0.57 -0.27 4.85
CA ASN A 29 0.48 0.06 6.26
C ASN A 29 -0.91 -0.30 6.82
N ALA A 30 -1.99 0.01 6.10
CA ALA A 30 -3.33 -0.30 6.58
C ALA A 30 -3.54 -1.81 6.80
N PHE A 31 -3.22 -2.63 5.79
CA PHE A 31 -3.38 -4.08 5.89
C PHE A 31 -2.36 -4.72 6.84
N GLY A 32 -1.13 -4.26 6.82
CA GLY A 32 -0.05 -4.72 7.68
C GLY A 32 -0.36 -4.52 9.16
N ILE A 33 -0.80 -3.32 9.55
CA ILE A 33 -1.20 -3.01 10.94
C ILE A 33 -2.43 -3.84 11.33
N LEU A 34 -3.40 -3.98 10.42
CA LEU A 34 -4.61 -4.76 10.70
C LEU A 34 -4.27 -6.25 10.94
N ALA A 35 -3.41 -6.84 10.12
CA ALA A 35 -3.00 -8.23 10.25
C ALA A 35 -2.05 -8.48 11.44
N HIS A 36 -1.16 -7.53 11.75
CA HIS A 36 -0.34 -7.54 12.96
C HIS A 36 -1.22 -7.57 14.22
N LYS A 37 -2.27 -6.74 14.28
CA LYS A 37 -3.21 -6.73 15.42
C LYS A 37 -4.11 -7.96 15.44
N PHE A 38 -4.61 -8.39 14.29
CA PHE A 38 -5.55 -9.50 14.16
C PHE A 38 -4.92 -10.64 13.37
N ARG A 39 -4.07 -11.42 14.04
CA ARG A 39 -3.28 -12.51 13.44
C ARG A 39 -4.10 -13.56 12.68
N VAL A 40 -5.41 -13.65 12.90
CA VAL A 40 -6.30 -14.49 12.09
C VAL A 40 -6.30 -14.10 10.61
N LEU A 41 -6.01 -12.84 10.28
CA LEU A 41 -5.91 -12.34 8.91
C LEU A 41 -4.63 -12.78 8.19
N LEU A 42 -3.63 -13.30 8.93
CA LEU A 42 -2.39 -13.84 8.37
C LEU A 42 -2.55 -15.27 7.84
N ARG A 43 -3.72 -15.90 8.05
CA ARG A 43 -4.01 -17.28 7.64
C ARG A 43 -5.31 -17.33 6.86
N THR A 44 -5.44 -18.35 6.01
CA THR A 44 -6.71 -18.67 5.36
C THR A 44 -7.80 -18.90 6.41
N MET A 45 -8.89 -18.15 6.31
CA MET A 45 -10.04 -18.33 7.19
C MET A 45 -10.87 -19.51 6.70
N ASN A 46 -10.93 -20.58 7.50
CA ASN A 46 -11.80 -21.73 7.24
C ASN A 46 -13.25 -21.42 7.63
N GLN A 47 -13.86 -20.44 6.96
CA GLN A 47 -15.20 -19.91 7.22
C GLN A 47 -15.92 -19.60 5.91
N ARG A 48 -17.24 -19.48 5.95
CA ARG A 48 -18.02 -19.08 4.77
C ARG A 48 -17.68 -17.63 4.37
N PRO A 49 -17.72 -17.26 3.08
CA PRO A 49 -17.39 -15.90 2.62
C PRO A 49 -18.20 -14.79 3.33
N GLY A 50 -19.48 -15.05 3.65
CA GLY A 50 -20.32 -14.12 4.40
C GLY A 50 -19.78 -13.85 5.82
N THR A 51 -19.37 -14.91 6.52
CA THR A 51 -18.76 -14.82 7.84
C THR A 51 -17.41 -14.12 7.78
N CYS A 52 -16.57 -14.43 6.77
CA CYS A 52 -15.30 -13.72 6.55
C CYS A 52 -15.51 -12.21 6.40
N ARG A 53 -16.54 -11.78 5.66
CA ARG A 53 -16.88 -10.36 5.49
C ARG A 53 -17.24 -9.70 6.82
N GLN A 54 -18.04 -10.36 7.65
CA GLN A 54 -18.42 -9.85 8.98
C GLN A 54 -17.19 -9.75 9.90
N ILE A 55 -16.32 -10.76 9.90
CA ILE A 55 -15.08 -10.78 10.67
C ILE A 55 -14.19 -9.60 10.28
N ILE A 56 -13.93 -9.41 8.98
CA ILE A 56 -13.10 -8.31 8.48
C ILE A 56 -13.72 -6.95 8.87
N THR A 57 -15.03 -6.78 8.69
CA THR A 57 -15.72 -5.53 9.04
C THR A 57 -15.60 -5.22 10.53
N THR A 58 -15.77 -6.24 11.38
CA THR A 58 -15.60 -6.12 12.84
C THR A 58 -14.18 -5.68 13.20
N TYR A 59 -13.16 -6.23 12.55
CA TYR A 59 -11.78 -5.81 12.79
C TYR A 59 -11.47 -4.39 12.33
N VAL A 60 -12.07 -3.93 11.23
CA VAL A 60 -11.95 -2.52 10.81
C VAL A 60 -12.58 -1.60 11.84
N ILE A 61 -13.77 -1.94 12.36
CA ILE A 61 -14.43 -1.16 13.41
C ILE A 61 -13.58 -1.13 14.69
N LEU A 62 -13.09 -2.29 15.12
CA LEU A 62 -12.25 -2.39 16.32
C LEU A 62 -10.92 -1.65 16.15
N HIS A 63 -10.32 -1.70 14.96
CA HIS A 63 -9.15 -0.89 14.63
C HIS A 63 -9.44 0.59 14.83
N ASN A 64 -10.54 1.10 14.25
CA ASN A 64 -10.93 2.50 14.38
C ASN A 64 -11.21 2.89 15.84
N LEU A 65 -11.82 2.01 16.62
CA LEU A 65 -12.04 2.25 18.05
C LEU A 65 -10.71 2.36 18.83
N ILE A 66 -9.76 1.46 18.56
CA ILE A 66 -8.42 1.49 19.18
C ILE A 66 -7.68 2.76 18.77
N ARG A 67 -7.79 3.21 17.51
CA ARG A 67 -7.21 4.48 17.02
C ARG A 67 -7.70 5.68 17.83
N LEU A 68 -9.00 5.73 18.09
CA LEU A 68 -9.63 6.82 18.82
C LEU A 68 -9.20 6.85 20.29
N ARG A 69 -9.05 5.68 20.92
CA ARG A 69 -8.71 5.57 22.35
C ARG A 69 -7.21 5.63 22.63
N TYR A 70 -6.37 5.15 21.71
CA TYR A 70 -4.93 5.00 21.92
C TYR A 70 -4.12 5.46 20.69
N PRO A 71 -4.07 6.77 20.41
CA PRO A 71 -3.39 7.29 19.22
C PRO A 71 -1.88 7.05 19.23
N ALA A 72 -1.22 7.17 20.40
CA ALA A 72 0.24 7.04 20.51
C ALA A 72 0.76 5.64 20.12
N THR A 73 0.12 4.58 20.59
CA THR A 73 0.49 3.19 20.22
C THR A 73 0.23 2.90 18.76
N HIS A 74 -0.72 3.59 18.12
CA HIS A 74 -0.96 3.42 16.71
C HIS A 74 0.06 4.15 15.83
N ASN A 75 0.46 5.37 16.20
CA ASN A 75 1.41 6.15 15.40
C ASN A 75 2.76 5.43 15.27
N ASN A 76 3.20 4.71 16.31
CA ASN A 76 4.42 3.89 16.27
C ASN A 76 4.31 2.67 15.32
N MET A 77 3.09 2.31 14.92
CA MET A 77 2.84 1.22 13.96
C MET A 77 2.82 1.71 12.52
N MET A 78 2.93 3.00 12.20
CA MET A 78 2.90 3.47 10.81
C MET A 78 4.31 3.74 10.30
N ASP A 79 4.55 3.51 9.00
CA ASP A 79 5.76 4.00 8.35
C ASP A 79 5.78 5.53 8.39
N LEU A 80 6.89 6.12 8.85
CA LEU A 80 7.11 7.56 8.81
C LEU A 80 7.88 7.92 7.54
N GLU A 81 7.60 9.08 6.95
CA GLU A 81 8.42 9.64 5.89
C GLU A 81 9.11 10.90 6.41
N GLU A 82 10.43 10.91 6.30
CA GLU A 82 11.26 12.06 6.64
C GLU A 82 11.28 13.10 5.51
N GLN A 83 11.76 14.30 5.81
CA GLN A 83 11.87 15.41 4.85
C GLN A 83 12.76 15.10 3.64
N ASN A 84 13.68 14.13 3.77
CA ASN A 84 14.59 13.66 2.73
C ASN A 84 14.01 12.51 1.87
N LEU A 85 12.70 12.21 1.98
CA LEU A 85 12.02 11.08 1.33
C LEU A 85 12.43 9.70 1.84
N ASN A 86 13.22 9.63 2.92
CA ASN A 86 13.51 8.36 3.58
C ASN A 86 12.30 7.87 4.35
N VAL A 87 12.14 6.54 4.34
CA VAL A 87 11.03 5.87 4.98
C VAL A 87 11.53 5.14 6.21
N ILE A 88 11.05 5.54 7.38
CA ILE A 88 11.29 4.79 8.61
C ILE A 88 10.20 3.72 8.70
N PRO A 89 10.57 2.42 8.74
CA PRO A 89 9.62 1.32 8.90
C PRO A 89 8.79 1.44 10.17
N GLY A 90 7.47 1.26 10.08
CA GLY A 90 6.61 1.13 11.25
C GLY A 90 6.81 -0.23 11.95
N ALA A 91 6.48 -0.30 13.25
CA ALA A 91 6.73 -1.50 14.07
C ALA A 91 6.11 -2.80 13.50
N TRP A 92 5.01 -2.69 12.74
CA TRP A 92 4.34 -3.84 12.13
C TRP A 92 5.20 -4.59 11.10
N ARG A 93 6.19 -3.92 10.49
CA ARG A 93 7.08 -4.55 9.50
C ARG A 93 8.04 -5.57 10.11
N ASN A 94 8.17 -5.61 11.44
CA ASN A 94 9.02 -6.55 12.16
C ASN A 94 8.31 -7.86 12.57
N ASP A 95 6.98 -7.94 12.47
CA ASP A 95 6.21 -9.15 12.81
C ASP A 95 5.94 -9.98 11.54
N LYS A 96 5.24 -11.12 11.69
CA LYS A 96 4.87 -12.02 10.60
C LYS A 96 4.16 -11.27 9.47
N VAL A 97 4.78 -11.28 8.30
CA VAL A 97 4.25 -10.71 7.08
C VAL A 97 3.01 -11.50 6.65
N LEU A 98 1.99 -10.79 6.17
CA LEU A 98 0.87 -11.40 5.47
C LEU A 98 1.48 -12.21 4.32
N LEU A 99 1.36 -13.55 4.35
CA LEU A 99 1.88 -14.38 3.28
C LEU A 99 1.36 -13.79 1.97
N ASP A 100 2.27 -13.29 1.13
CA ASP A 100 1.91 -12.75 -0.17
C ASP A 100 1.03 -13.81 -0.84
N VAL A 101 -0.17 -13.41 -1.24
CA VAL A 101 -1.04 -14.20 -2.11
C VAL A 101 -0.13 -14.70 -3.22
N TYR A 102 0.13 -16.02 -3.25
CA TYR A 102 1.09 -16.69 -4.11
C TYR A 102 1.50 -15.80 -5.27
N HIS A 103 2.71 -15.22 -5.20
CA HIS A 103 3.32 -14.61 -6.37
C HIS A 103 3.58 -15.73 -7.36
N ASP A 104 2.55 -16.07 -8.12
CA ASP A 104 2.70 -16.85 -9.31
C ASP A 104 3.73 -16.08 -10.13
N ARG A 105 4.89 -16.70 -10.38
CA ARG A 105 5.96 -16.11 -11.20
C ARG A 105 5.52 -16.14 -12.66
N ALA A 106 4.34 -15.60 -12.95
CA ALA A 106 3.86 -15.37 -14.28
C ALA A 106 4.82 -14.40 -14.96
N ARG A 107 5.11 -14.66 -16.24
CA ARG A 107 5.90 -13.74 -17.07
C ARG A 107 5.24 -12.38 -16.99
N ASN A 108 5.96 -11.41 -16.41
CA ASN A 108 5.48 -10.07 -16.15
C ASN A 108 5.47 -9.23 -17.44
N THR A 109 4.86 -9.75 -18.50
CA THR A 109 4.66 -9.07 -19.77
C THR A 109 3.37 -8.27 -19.62
N GLY A 110 3.48 -7.05 -19.09
CA GLY A 110 2.32 -6.17 -18.95
C GLY A 110 1.56 -6.05 -20.28
N THR A 111 0.25 -6.26 -20.22
CA THR A 111 -0.64 -6.15 -21.38
C THR A 111 -0.50 -4.77 -22.05
N GLN A 112 -0.84 -4.68 -23.33
CA GLN A 112 -0.76 -3.40 -24.04
C GLN A 112 -1.68 -2.36 -23.37
N GLU A 113 -2.85 -2.78 -22.93
CA GLU A 113 -3.84 -1.98 -22.20
C GLU A 113 -3.25 -1.51 -20.86
N GLY A 114 -2.57 -2.40 -20.12
CA GLY A 114 -1.91 -2.05 -18.86
C GLY A 114 -0.79 -1.02 -19.05
N ARG A 115 -0.06 -1.11 -20.17
CA ARG A 115 0.95 -0.10 -20.55
C ARG A 115 0.33 1.24 -20.91
N GLN A 116 -0.78 1.24 -21.66
CA GLN A 116 -1.52 2.45 -22.01
C GLN A 116 -2.11 3.12 -20.77
N MET A 117 -2.76 2.36 -19.89
CA MET A 117 -3.29 2.86 -18.61
C MET A 117 -2.18 3.50 -17.75
N ARG A 118 -1.02 2.86 -17.69
CA ARG A 118 0.14 3.42 -16.98
C ARG A 118 0.61 4.75 -17.56
N ARG A 119 0.72 4.85 -18.89
CA ARG A 119 1.07 6.11 -19.57
C ARG A 119 0.03 7.19 -19.29
N TYR A 120 -1.25 6.87 -19.44
CA TYR A 120 -2.35 7.80 -19.17
C TYR A 120 -2.29 8.35 -17.74
N MET A 121 -2.20 7.47 -16.73
CA MET A 121 -2.08 7.89 -15.34
C MET A 121 -0.78 8.66 -15.07
N GLY A 122 0.34 8.22 -15.66
CA GLY A 122 1.64 8.91 -15.57
C GLY A 122 1.57 10.36 -16.03
N HIS A 123 0.96 10.60 -17.21
CA HIS A 123 0.70 11.94 -17.71
C HIS A 123 -0.28 12.71 -16.84
N TYR A 124 -1.40 12.11 -16.43
CA TYR A 124 -2.41 12.77 -15.61
C TYR A 124 -1.83 13.26 -14.27
N PHE A 125 -1.18 12.38 -13.51
CA PHE A 125 -0.63 12.72 -12.20
C PHE A 125 0.57 13.68 -12.28
N THR A 126 1.24 13.78 -13.44
CA THR A 126 2.33 14.76 -13.61
C THR A 126 1.85 16.07 -14.23
N SER A 127 0.65 16.10 -14.82
CA SER A 127 0.03 17.30 -15.37
C SER A 127 -0.36 18.30 -14.28
N LYS A 128 -0.64 19.55 -14.68
CA LYS A 128 -1.17 20.60 -13.78
C LYS A 128 -2.48 20.18 -13.10
N ALA A 129 -3.32 19.39 -13.76
CA ALA A 129 -4.62 18.95 -13.23
C ALA A 129 -4.47 17.89 -12.12
N GLY A 130 -3.48 17.00 -12.22
CA GLY A 130 -3.19 15.97 -11.22
C GLY A 130 -2.02 16.34 -10.30
N LEU A 131 -1.60 17.61 -10.30
CA LEU A 131 -0.49 18.08 -9.49
C LEU A 131 -0.91 18.12 -8.02
N VAL A 132 -0.02 17.61 -7.16
CA VAL A 132 -0.25 17.54 -5.73
C VAL A 132 0.84 18.38 -5.03
N PRO A 133 0.55 19.14 -3.96
CA PRO A 133 1.46 20.19 -3.45
C PRO A 133 2.81 19.74 -2.88
N TRP A 134 3.06 18.45 -2.68
CA TRP A 134 4.22 17.91 -1.95
C TRP A 134 5.18 17.08 -2.83
N PRO A 135 6.42 16.81 -2.37
CA PRO A 135 7.67 17.32 -2.92
C PRO A 135 7.89 16.94 -4.39
N ARG A 136 8.57 17.84 -5.11
CA ARG A 136 8.97 17.72 -6.52
C ARG A 136 10.23 16.89 -6.67
#